data_AF-A0A9P1N0G3-F1
#
_entry.id   AF-A0A9P1N0G3-F1
#
_cell.length_a   1.000
_cell.length_b   1.000
_cell.length_c   1.000
_cell.angle_alpha   90.00
_cell.angle_beta   90.00
_cell.angle_gamma   90.00
#
_symmetry.space_group_name_H-M   'P 1'
#
loop_
_entity.id
_entity.type
_entity.pdbx_description
1 polymer ?
#
loop_
_entity_poly.entity_id
_entity_poly.type
_entity_poly.pdbx_seq_one_letter_code
_entity_poly.pdbx_strand_id
1 'polypeptide(L)'
;MNIQIPGICDPEAAIEKKKEEIKYKMVVELEKGHLKIIQGNQKIDPNCYTEIQEIPQSQYELLGKKIADDDFCQDTDIHCDRCNSFYRSFCLKHPLFKIHDKQPQENDACKPYAERTIPHLFVIGESTIPTAGLGVFARAFIPVGMVFGPYKGVRCSKKSEFFHDGYAWEVDGKDGTFYIDGSHPEKSNWLRYINSPRHVNEQNLLAFQVSGRVYYRVIKPIAGAEELLVWYGQEYGEEYSKEFQAQPLTTTPSSKTRISRAKNPFIW
;
A
#
# COMPACT_ATOMS: atom_id res chain seq x y z
N MET A 1 -6.15 -4.13 22.21
CA MET A 1 -6.24 -5.48 21.61
C MET A 1 -5.25 -5.51 20.45
N ASN A 2 -4.18 -6.30 20.57
CA ASN A 2 -3.10 -6.36 19.58
C ASN A 2 -3.55 -7.20 18.38
N ILE A 3 -3.51 -6.62 17.19
CA ILE A 3 -3.79 -7.30 15.92
C ILE A 3 -2.44 -7.78 15.36
N GLN A 4 -2.34 -9.08 15.07
CA GLN A 4 -1.10 -9.73 14.64
C GLN A 4 -1.12 -10.02 13.14
N ILE A 5 0.03 -9.79 12.50
CA ILE A 5 0.31 -10.04 11.08
C ILE A 5 0.80 -11.50 10.94
N PRO A 6 0.42 -12.27 9.90
CA PRO A 6 0.85 -13.67 9.74
C PRO A 6 2.39 -13.83 9.66
N GLY A 7 3.00 -14.74 10.47
CA GLY A 7 4.45 -15.08 10.39
C GLY A 7 5.22 -15.53 11.65
N ILE A 8 4.62 -15.84 12.81
CA ILE A 8 5.35 -16.31 14.02
C ILE A 8 4.58 -17.48 14.69
N CYS A 9 5.23 -18.64 14.84
CA CYS A 9 4.76 -19.84 15.58
C CYS A 9 5.01 -19.68 17.10
N ASP A 10 4.29 -20.33 18.04
CA ASP A 10 4.36 -21.77 18.39
C ASP A 10 3.17 -22.25 19.30
N PRO A 11 3.04 -23.54 19.71
CA PRO A 11 1.78 -24.31 19.64
C PRO A 11 1.21 -24.74 21.01
N GLU A 12 -0.08 -25.14 21.06
CA GLU A 12 -0.53 -26.43 21.60
C GLU A 12 -2.07 -26.61 21.64
N ALA A 13 -2.46 -27.81 21.16
CA ALA A 13 -3.56 -28.69 21.54
C ALA A 13 -5.03 -28.21 21.54
N ALA A 14 -5.76 -28.63 20.50
CA ALA A 14 -7.06 -29.30 20.66
C ALA A 14 -7.32 -30.23 19.47
N ILE A 15 -7.50 -31.53 19.74
CA ILE A 15 -7.90 -32.53 18.74
C ILE A 15 -9.42 -32.51 18.66
N GLU A 16 -9.96 -31.83 17.64
CA GLU A 16 -11.34 -32.03 17.18
C GLU A 16 -11.33 -32.52 15.74
N LYS A 17 -12.28 -33.41 15.43
CA LYS A 17 -12.41 -34.14 14.16
C LYS A 17 -12.07 -33.25 12.96
N LYS A 18 -10.96 -33.54 12.26
CA LYS A 18 -10.56 -32.85 11.02
C LYS A 18 -11.64 -33.03 9.95
N LYS A 19 -12.63 -32.14 9.92
CA LYS A 19 -13.17 -31.69 8.64
C LYS A 19 -11.95 -31.23 7.84
N GLU A 20 -11.79 -31.70 6.61
CA GLU A 20 -10.75 -31.18 5.72
C GLU A 20 -10.91 -29.65 5.71
N GLU A 21 -9.97 -28.97 6.35
CA GLU A 21 -9.99 -27.52 6.46
C GLU A 21 -9.83 -26.98 5.04
N ILE A 22 -10.84 -26.29 4.54
CA ILE A 22 -10.82 -25.72 3.20
C ILE A 22 -9.69 -24.70 3.18
N LYS A 23 -8.62 -25.02 2.47
CA LYS A 23 -7.50 -24.10 2.26
C LYS A 23 -7.81 -23.18 1.09
N TYR A 24 -7.34 -21.94 1.17
CA TYR A 24 -7.28 -21.04 0.03
C TYR A 24 -5.81 -20.75 -0.31
N LYS A 25 -5.58 -20.17 -1.48
CA LYS A 25 -4.27 -19.67 -1.87
C LYS A 25 -4.40 -18.35 -2.58
N MET A 26 -3.46 -17.46 -2.32
CA MET A 26 -3.29 -16.23 -3.08
C MET A 26 -2.44 -16.51 -4.30
N VAL A 27 -2.90 -16.06 -5.45
CA VAL A 27 -2.21 -16.20 -6.73
C VAL A 27 -2.14 -14.87 -7.46
N VAL A 28 -1.14 -14.71 -8.32
CA VAL A 28 -1.10 -13.68 -9.36
C VAL A 28 -1.75 -14.27 -10.62
N GLU A 29 -2.75 -13.59 -11.18
CA GLU A 29 -3.24 -13.84 -12.54
C GLU A 29 -2.35 -13.05 -13.52
N LEU A 30 -1.47 -13.76 -14.24
CA LEU A 30 -0.40 -13.16 -15.04
C LEU A 30 -0.93 -12.31 -16.20
N GLU A 31 -1.97 -12.78 -16.90
CA GLU A 31 -2.57 -12.07 -18.04
C GLU A 31 -3.12 -10.70 -17.64
N LYS A 32 -3.79 -10.62 -16.49
CA LYS A 32 -4.39 -9.36 -16.03
C LYS A 32 -3.45 -8.55 -15.14
N GLY A 33 -2.47 -9.19 -14.51
CA GLY A 33 -1.59 -8.54 -13.54
C GLY A 33 -2.24 -8.23 -12.20
N HIS A 34 -3.09 -9.12 -11.70
CA HIS A 34 -3.85 -8.91 -10.45
C HIS A 34 -3.68 -10.06 -9.47
N LEU A 35 -3.76 -9.74 -8.19
CA LEU A 35 -3.92 -10.75 -7.16
C LEU A 35 -5.34 -11.34 -7.17
N LYS A 36 -5.45 -12.64 -6.90
CA LYS A 36 -6.69 -13.37 -6.67
C LYS A 36 -6.54 -14.33 -5.51
N ILE A 37 -7.65 -14.63 -4.84
CA ILE A 37 -7.74 -15.73 -3.89
C ILE A 37 -8.59 -16.82 -4.55
N ILE A 38 -8.07 -18.04 -4.55
CA ILE A 38 -8.74 -19.22 -5.10
C ILE A 38 -8.73 -20.36 -4.09
N GLN A 39 -9.58 -21.37 -4.30
CA GLN A 39 -9.55 -22.57 -3.46
C GLN A 39 -8.23 -23.33 -3.64
N GLY A 40 -7.69 -23.88 -2.55
CA GLY A 40 -6.37 -24.52 -2.54
C GLY A 40 -6.29 -25.74 -3.46
N ASN A 41 -7.37 -26.51 -3.55
CA ASN A 41 -7.51 -27.68 -4.42
C ASN A 41 -7.71 -27.33 -5.92
N GLN A 42 -7.90 -26.06 -6.25
CA GLN A 42 -8.04 -25.63 -7.64
C GLN A 42 -6.71 -25.82 -8.39
N LYS A 43 -6.74 -26.63 -9.45
CA LYS A 43 -5.62 -26.75 -10.39
C LYS A 43 -5.46 -25.44 -11.14
N ILE A 44 -4.24 -24.91 -11.16
CA ILE A 44 -3.88 -23.69 -11.87
C ILE A 44 -2.89 -24.02 -12.99
N ASP A 45 -3.03 -23.35 -14.12
CA ASP A 45 -2.02 -23.37 -15.18
C ASP A 45 -0.86 -22.46 -14.77
N PRO A 46 0.38 -22.97 -14.61
CA PRO A 46 1.54 -22.16 -14.25
C PRO A 46 1.87 -21.04 -15.25
N ASN A 47 1.39 -21.14 -16.49
CA ASN A 47 1.56 -20.08 -17.49
C ASN A 47 0.58 -18.91 -17.30
N CYS A 48 -0.51 -19.15 -16.57
CA CYS A 48 -1.56 -18.15 -16.32
C CYS A 48 -1.53 -17.64 -14.88
N TYR A 49 -1.00 -18.44 -13.95
CA TYR A 49 -1.03 -18.14 -12.53
C TYR A 49 0.29 -18.47 -11.83
N THR A 50 0.66 -17.63 -10.86
CA THR A 50 1.75 -17.91 -9.92
C THR A 50 1.24 -17.87 -8.49
N GLU A 51 1.49 -18.93 -7.72
CA GLU A 51 1.12 -18.98 -6.31
C GLU A 51 2.05 -18.10 -5.47
N ILE A 52 1.47 -17.35 -4.52
CA ILE A 52 2.19 -16.44 -3.63
C ILE A 52 2.23 -17.01 -2.21
N GLN A 53 1.07 -17.41 -1.66
CA GLN A 53 0.97 -17.98 -0.31
C GLN A 53 -0.31 -18.80 -0.14
N GLU A 54 -0.28 -19.78 0.77
CA GLU A 54 -1.50 -20.37 1.32
C GLU A 54 -2.20 -19.38 2.27
N ILE A 55 -3.54 -19.45 2.32
CA ILE A 55 -4.39 -18.70 3.24
C ILE A 55 -5.26 -19.70 4.02
N PRO A 56 -5.09 -19.79 5.36
CA PRO A 56 -5.95 -20.61 6.21
C PRO A 56 -7.43 -20.18 6.17
N GLN A 57 -8.35 -21.12 6.41
CA GLN A 57 -9.80 -20.84 6.45
C GLN A 57 -10.14 -19.72 7.45
N SER A 58 -9.56 -19.78 8.66
CA SER A 58 -9.76 -18.79 9.72
C SER A 58 -9.37 -17.38 9.29
N GLN A 59 -8.28 -17.24 8.52
CA GLN A 59 -7.88 -15.96 7.96
C GLN A 59 -8.84 -15.53 6.85
N TYR A 60 -9.21 -16.44 5.94
CA TYR A 60 -10.13 -16.14 4.85
C TYR A 60 -11.49 -15.62 5.34
N GLU A 61 -12.04 -16.20 6.41
CA GLU A 61 -13.32 -15.79 7.02
C GLU A 61 -13.28 -14.36 7.60
N LEU A 62 -12.10 -13.87 7.98
CA LEU A 62 -11.91 -12.50 8.47
C LEU A 62 -11.72 -11.48 7.34
N LEU A 63 -11.40 -11.94 6.12
CA LEU A 63 -11.17 -11.08 4.96
C LEU A 63 -12.48 -10.71 4.28
N GLY A 64 -12.53 -9.52 3.67
CA GLY A 64 -13.64 -9.12 2.81
C GLY A 64 -14.98 -8.92 3.51
N LYS A 65 -15.02 -8.85 4.84
CA LYS A 65 -16.20 -8.37 5.57
C LYS A 65 -16.42 -6.91 5.18
N LYS A 66 -17.44 -6.67 4.35
CA LYS A 66 -17.86 -5.32 3.97
C LYS A 66 -18.33 -4.56 5.21
N ILE A 67 -17.88 -3.32 5.35
CA ILE A 67 -18.22 -2.42 6.46
C ILE A 67 -19.11 -1.31 5.91
N ALA A 68 -20.15 -0.94 6.65
CA ALA A 68 -20.96 0.23 6.33
C ALA A 68 -20.12 1.49 6.54
N ASP A 69 -20.35 2.54 5.75
CA ASP A 69 -19.54 3.76 5.84
C ASP A 69 -19.57 4.38 7.25
N ASP A 70 -20.68 4.26 7.98
CA ASP A 70 -20.84 4.77 9.36
C ASP A 70 -20.12 3.92 10.42
N ASP A 71 -19.77 2.67 10.11
CA ASP A 71 -19.08 1.73 11.00
C ASP A 71 -17.56 1.68 10.74
N PHE A 72 -17.06 2.56 9.87
CA PHE A 72 -15.67 2.57 9.44
C PHE A 72 -14.69 2.79 10.60
N CYS A 73 -13.67 1.93 10.67
CA CYS A 73 -12.56 2.03 11.60
C CYS A 73 -11.25 2.25 10.85
N GLN A 74 -10.70 3.47 10.95
CA GLN A 74 -9.40 3.85 10.35
C GLN A 74 -8.21 2.98 10.77
N ASP A 75 -8.34 2.24 11.88
CA ASP A 75 -7.29 1.36 12.40
C ASP A 75 -7.28 -0.01 11.70
N THR A 76 -8.40 -0.44 11.10
CA THR A 76 -8.58 -1.83 10.65
C THR A 76 -9.23 -2.02 9.29
N ASP A 77 -9.87 -0.98 8.74
CA ASP A 77 -10.65 -1.08 7.52
C ASP A 77 -9.96 -0.37 6.36
N ILE A 78 -9.97 -0.99 5.18
CA ILE A 78 -9.35 -0.48 3.96
C ILE A 78 -10.41 -0.30 2.88
N HIS A 79 -10.35 0.83 2.18
CA HIS A 79 -11.20 1.09 1.03
C HIS A 79 -10.72 0.32 -0.20
N CYS A 80 -11.66 -0.28 -0.93
CA CYS A 80 -11.40 -0.89 -2.23
C CYS A 80 -11.99 -0.01 -3.33
N ASP A 81 -11.13 0.61 -4.14
CA ASP A 81 -11.56 1.59 -5.16
C ASP A 81 -12.43 0.95 -6.24
N ARG A 82 -12.21 -0.32 -6.55
CA ARG A 82 -12.97 -1.07 -7.56
C ARG A 82 -14.37 -1.48 -7.10
N CYS A 83 -14.54 -1.72 -5.80
CA CYS A 83 -15.83 -2.06 -5.22
C CYS A 83 -16.54 -0.85 -4.60
N ASN A 84 -15.83 0.28 -4.49
CA ASN A 84 -16.27 1.51 -3.84
C ASN A 84 -16.90 1.23 -2.45
N SER A 85 -16.17 0.50 -1.61
CA SER A 85 -16.63 0.05 -0.31
C SER A 85 -15.46 -0.22 0.63
N PHE A 86 -15.70 -0.06 1.94
CA PHE A 86 -14.75 -0.43 2.98
C PHE A 86 -14.86 -1.90 3.34
N TYR A 87 -13.72 -2.49 3.67
CA TYR A 87 -13.60 -3.88 4.08
C TYR A 87 -12.67 -3.99 5.28
N ARG A 88 -13.04 -4.84 6.24
CA ARG A 88 -12.11 -5.25 7.31
C ARG A 88 -10.91 -5.93 6.68
N SER A 89 -9.71 -5.45 6.99
CA SER A 89 -8.45 -5.84 6.35
C SER A 89 -8.38 -5.46 4.87
N PHE A 90 -9.09 -6.16 3.96
CA PHE A 90 -9.17 -5.81 2.53
C PHE A 90 -10.30 -6.57 1.82
N CYS A 91 -10.60 -6.17 0.58
CA CYS A 91 -11.61 -6.78 -0.27
C CYS A 91 -11.19 -8.17 -0.77
N LEU A 92 -12.04 -9.20 -0.60
CA LEU A 92 -11.77 -10.55 -1.12
C LEU A 92 -11.68 -10.61 -2.66
N LYS A 93 -12.40 -9.74 -3.38
CA LYS A 93 -12.36 -9.67 -4.86
C LYS A 93 -11.11 -8.97 -5.38
N HIS A 94 -10.53 -8.09 -4.58
CA HIS A 94 -9.36 -7.28 -4.90
C HIS A 94 -8.38 -7.33 -3.73
N PRO A 95 -7.78 -8.50 -3.49
CA PRO A 95 -6.99 -8.75 -2.30
C PRO A 95 -5.70 -7.92 -2.30
N LEU A 96 -5.17 -7.69 -1.10
CA LEU A 96 -3.92 -6.98 -0.91
C LEU A 96 -2.86 -7.94 -0.34
N PHE A 97 -1.62 -7.78 -0.78
CA PHE A 97 -0.48 -8.55 -0.27
C PHE A 97 0.65 -7.60 0.12
N LYS A 98 1.07 -7.66 1.38
CA LYS A 98 2.11 -6.76 1.90
C LYS A 98 3.49 -7.36 1.70
N ILE A 99 4.38 -6.59 1.07
CA ILE A 99 5.81 -6.87 1.04
C ILE A 99 6.47 -6.16 2.22
N HIS A 100 7.21 -6.93 3.01
CA HIS A 100 7.94 -6.41 4.16
C HIS A 100 9.25 -5.75 3.73
N ASP A 101 9.61 -4.65 4.40
CA ASP A 101 10.96 -4.07 4.31
C ASP A 101 12.02 -5.16 4.57
N LYS A 102 13.12 -5.12 3.83
CA LYS A 102 14.31 -5.93 4.15
C LYS A 102 14.83 -5.49 5.52
N GLN A 103 15.21 -6.46 6.36
CA GLN A 103 15.93 -6.17 7.59
C GLN A 103 17.40 -5.86 7.22
N PRO A 104 17.92 -4.65 7.51
CA PRO A 104 19.31 -4.32 7.24
C PRO A 104 20.25 -5.27 7.97
N GLN A 105 21.23 -5.81 7.25
CA GLN A 105 22.31 -6.61 7.84
C GLN A 105 23.48 -5.69 8.21
N GLU A 106 24.24 -6.08 9.23
CA GLU A 106 25.38 -5.27 9.75
C GLU A 106 26.48 -5.07 8.72
N ASN A 107 26.68 -6.04 7.81
CA ASN A 107 27.68 -6.00 6.75
C ASN A 107 27.43 -4.94 5.66
N ASP A 108 26.20 -4.43 5.54
CA ASP A 108 25.82 -3.42 4.53
C ASP A 108 26.01 -1.97 5.03
N ALA A 109 26.69 -1.74 6.17
CA ALA A 109 26.76 -0.45 6.88
C ALA A 109 27.28 0.76 6.08
N CYS A 110 27.87 0.56 4.90
CA CYS A 110 28.31 1.65 4.03
C CYS A 110 27.15 2.42 3.37
N LYS A 111 25.93 1.88 3.40
CA LYS A 111 24.73 2.53 2.85
C LYS A 111 23.82 3.05 3.97
N PRO A 112 23.08 4.14 3.72
CA PRO A 112 22.10 4.63 4.67
C PRO A 112 21.07 3.58 5.07
N TYR A 113 20.52 3.66 6.29
CA TYR A 113 19.48 2.73 6.75
C TYR A 113 18.33 2.61 5.73
N ALA A 114 17.83 3.73 5.18
CA ALA A 114 16.76 3.72 4.19
C ALA A 114 17.06 2.83 2.97
N GLU A 115 18.26 2.90 2.40
CA GLU A 115 18.63 2.08 1.23
C GLU A 115 18.71 0.58 1.57
N ARG A 116 19.13 0.25 2.80
CA ARG A 116 19.27 -1.14 3.25
C ARG A 116 17.93 -1.82 3.51
N THR A 117 16.85 -1.05 3.64
CA THR A 117 15.50 -1.58 3.86
C THR A 117 14.77 -2.00 2.58
N ILE A 118 15.35 -1.76 1.40
CA ILE A 118 14.70 -2.06 0.12
C ILE A 118 14.52 -3.58 -0.08
N PRO A 119 13.30 -4.06 -0.39
CA PRO A 119 13.07 -5.47 -0.74
C PRO A 119 13.80 -5.87 -2.02
N HIS A 120 14.13 -7.16 -2.16
CA HIS A 120 14.87 -7.69 -3.32
C HIS A 120 14.18 -7.46 -4.67
N LEU A 121 12.87 -7.28 -4.68
CA LEU A 121 12.06 -6.99 -5.89
C LEU A 121 12.32 -5.60 -6.48
N PHE A 122 13.06 -4.73 -5.79
CA PHE A 122 13.27 -3.34 -6.19
C PHE A 122 14.75 -2.97 -6.19
N VAL A 123 15.06 -1.86 -6.85
CA VAL A 123 16.38 -1.24 -6.88
C VAL A 123 16.25 0.28 -6.84
N ILE A 124 17.19 0.94 -6.16
CA ILE A 124 17.32 2.40 -6.18
C ILE A 124 18.29 2.76 -7.31
N GLY A 125 17.91 3.72 -8.15
CA GLY A 125 18.73 4.21 -9.27
C GLY A 125 18.39 5.67 -9.59
N GLU A 126 19.05 6.26 -10.59
CA GLU A 126 18.68 7.60 -11.08
C GLU A 126 17.26 7.59 -11.66
N SER A 127 16.44 8.55 -11.25
CA SER A 127 15.06 8.68 -11.70
C SER A 127 15.00 9.03 -13.19
N THR A 128 13.94 8.57 -13.85
CA THR A 128 13.62 8.97 -15.23
C THR A 128 13.04 10.39 -15.30
N ILE A 129 12.62 10.94 -14.15
CA ILE A 129 12.11 12.30 -14.03
C ILE A 129 13.30 13.27 -13.95
N PRO A 130 13.40 14.25 -14.88
CA PRO A 130 14.49 15.22 -14.85
C PRO A 130 14.58 15.91 -13.49
N THR A 131 15.79 16.00 -12.94
CA THR A 131 16.10 16.67 -11.66
C THR A 131 15.51 16.05 -10.38
N ALA A 132 14.78 14.93 -10.47
CA ALA A 132 14.22 14.25 -9.29
C ALA A 132 15.27 13.50 -8.44
N GLY A 133 16.49 13.31 -8.95
CA GLY A 133 17.55 12.60 -8.25
C GLY A 133 17.35 11.08 -8.34
N LEU A 134 17.24 10.41 -7.20
CA LEU A 134 17.05 8.95 -7.15
C LEU A 134 15.57 8.57 -7.23
N GLY A 135 15.30 7.42 -7.83
CA GLY A 135 14.00 6.78 -7.94
C GLY A 135 14.07 5.30 -7.53
N VAL A 136 12.91 4.65 -7.44
CA VAL A 136 12.82 3.20 -7.18
C VAL A 136 12.25 2.50 -8.38
N PHE A 137 12.90 1.42 -8.80
CA PHE A 137 12.53 0.65 -9.99
C PHE A 137 12.22 -0.79 -9.63
N ALA A 138 11.23 -1.37 -10.31
CA ALA A 138 10.92 -2.78 -10.20
C ALA A 138 11.99 -3.63 -10.89
N ARG A 139 12.47 -4.70 -10.24
CA ARG A 139 13.35 -5.70 -10.88
C ARG A 139 12.59 -6.76 -11.67
N ALA A 140 11.31 -6.94 -11.35
CA ALA A 140 10.44 -7.94 -11.93
C ALA A 140 9.02 -7.38 -11.99
N PHE A 141 8.12 -8.13 -12.63
CA PHE A 141 6.71 -7.79 -12.69
C PHE A 141 6.07 -7.68 -11.30
N ILE A 142 5.36 -6.57 -11.03
CA ILE A 142 4.64 -6.33 -9.77
C ILE A 142 3.14 -6.21 -10.05
N PRO A 143 2.30 -7.12 -9.55
CA PRO A 143 0.86 -7.08 -9.80
C PRO A 143 0.12 -6.05 -8.94
N VAL A 144 -1.07 -5.68 -9.39
CA VAL A 144 -2.03 -4.86 -8.63
C VAL A 144 -2.39 -5.55 -7.32
N GLY A 145 -2.41 -4.76 -6.25
CA GLY A 145 -2.72 -5.21 -4.88
C GLY A 145 -1.49 -5.47 -4.01
N MET A 146 -0.27 -5.37 -4.55
CA MET A 146 0.94 -5.34 -3.73
C MET A 146 0.96 -4.07 -2.86
N VAL A 147 1.33 -4.22 -1.58
CA VAL A 147 1.34 -3.15 -0.58
C VAL A 147 2.72 -3.00 0.03
N PHE A 148 3.17 -1.77 0.22
CA PHE A 148 4.47 -1.42 0.79
C PHE A 148 4.31 -0.54 2.03
N GLY A 149 5.25 -0.66 2.97
CA GLY A 149 5.36 0.21 4.14
C GLY A 149 5.17 -0.48 5.50
N PRO A 150 4.95 0.29 6.58
CA PRO A 150 4.61 1.71 6.56
C PRO A 150 5.77 2.62 6.10
N TYR A 151 5.46 3.81 5.60
CA TYR A 151 6.44 4.89 5.42
C TYR A 151 7.06 5.24 6.77
N LYS A 152 8.39 5.27 6.84
CA LYS A 152 9.13 5.53 8.08
C LYS A 152 9.78 6.91 8.04
N GLY A 153 9.82 7.54 9.20
CA GLY A 153 10.38 8.87 9.38
C GLY A 153 10.29 9.32 10.84
N VAL A 154 10.74 10.54 11.09
CA VAL A 154 10.57 11.20 12.39
C VAL A 154 9.15 11.73 12.50
N ARG A 155 8.50 11.48 13.64
CA ARG A 155 7.19 12.08 13.91
C ARG A 155 7.37 13.55 14.27
N CYS A 156 6.70 14.41 13.52
CA CYS A 156 6.72 15.87 13.71
C CYS A 156 5.31 16.39 13.97
N SER A 157 5.19 17.44 14.77
CA SER A 157 3.90 18.11 15.04
C SER A 157 3.69 19.33 14.16
N LYS A 158 4.77 19.88 13.60
CA LYS A 158 4.75 21.09 12.76
C LYS A 158 5.68 20.94 11.56
N LYS A 159 5.34 21.57 10.44
CA LYS A 159 6.18 21.60 9.22
C LYS A 159 7.57 22.20 9.48
N SER A 160 7.71 23.13 10.42
CA SER A 160 8.99 23.73 10.80
C SER A 160 9.98 22.76 11.46
N GLU A 161 9.54 21.56 11.84
CA GLU A 161 10.38 20.51 12.42
C GLU A 161 10.98 19.58 11.36
N PHE A 162 10.59 19.74 10.09
CA PHE A 162 11.08 18.90 9.00
C PHE A 162 12.56 19.17 8.77
N PHE A 163 13.32 18.10 8.55
CA PHE A 163 14.74 18.23 8.24
C PHE A 163 14.94 18.69 6.78
N HIS A 164 14.11 18.21 5.85
CA HIS A 164 13.95 18.77 4.50
C HIS A 164 12.50 18.67 4.02
N ASP A 165 12.08 19.64 3.20
CA ASP A 165 10.79 19.61 2.52
C ASP A 165 10.70 18.49 1.49
N GLY A 166 9.48 18.05 1.17
CA GLY A 166 9.22 17.05 0.13
C GLY A 166 9.25 15.58 0.55
N TYR A 167 9.56 15.27 1.82
CA TYR A 167 9.64 13.89 2.32
C TYR A 167 8.67 13.57 3.46
N ALA A 168 7.70 14.45 3.72
CA ALA A 168 6.79 14.33 4.84
C ALA A 168 5.38 13.96 4.39
N TRP A 169 4.79 12.96 5.04
CA TRP A 169 3.35 12.69 4.94
C TRP A 169 2.63 13.29 6.13
N GLU A 170 1.52 13.97 5.85
CA GLU A 170 0.53 14.32 6.86
C GLU A 170 -0.27 13.06 7.23
N VAL A 171 -0.57 12.86 8.52
CA VAL A 171 -1.21 11.66 9.06
C VAL A 171 -2.27 12.05 10.08
N ASP A 172 -3.47 11.49 9.93
CA ASP A 172 -4.55 11.68 10.89
C ASP A 172 -4.38 10.73 12.09
N GLY A 173 -4.06 11.31 13.25
CA GLY A 173 -3.98 10.60 14.52
C GLY A 173 -5.27 10.67 15.34
N LYS A 174 -5.32 9.87 16.42
CA LYS A 174 -6.43 9.92 17.40
C LYS A 174 -6.54 11.28 18.10
N ASP A 175 -5.38 11.90 18.36
CA ASP A 175 -5.26 13.17 19.08
C ASP A 175 -5.08 14.37 18.14
N GLY A 176 -5.37 14.18 16.84
CA GLY A 176 -5.18 15.17 15.79
C GLY A 176 -4.11 14.80 14.77
N THR A 177 -3.93 15.70 13.81
CA THR A 177 -3.03 15.54 12.68
C THR A 177 -1.57 15.72 13.10
N PHE A 178 -0.69 14.89 12.55
CA PHE A 178 0.77 14.97 12.73
C PHE A 178 1.46 14.63 11.41
N TYR A 179 2.79 14.70 11.37
CA TYR A 179 3.57 14.41 10.19
C TYR A 179 4.57 13.27 10.43
N ILE A 180 4.87 12.50 9.39
CA ILE A 180 6.01 11.56 9.35
C ILE A 180 7.03 12.08 8.34
N ASP A 181 8.12 12.65 8.83
CA ASP A 181 9.22 13.20 8.02
C ASP A 181 10.28 12.14 7.71
N GLY A 182 10.31 11.68 6.46
CA GLY A 182 11.28 10.70 5.94
C GLY A 182 12.57 11.30 5.38
N SER A 183 12.80 12.60 5.55
CA SER A 183 13.94 13.29 4.94
C SER A 183 15.30 12.80 5.45
N HIS A 184 15.42 12.38 6.72
CA HIS A 184 16.66 11.85 7.28
C HIS A 184 16.89 10.37 6.86
N PRO A 185 17.92 10.03 6.06
CA PRO A 185 18.12 8.67 5.51
C PRO A 185 18.34 7.58 6.57
N GLU A 186 18.92 7.91 7.73
CA GLU A 186 19.06 6.93 8.83
C GLU A 186 17.78 6.68 9.65
N LYS A 187 16.74 7.52 9.49
CA LYS A 187 15.51 7.45 10.29
C LYS A 187 14.27 7.12 9.45
N SER A 188 14.49 6.75 8.19
CA SER A 188 13.45 6.51 7.18
C SER A 188 13.66 5.17 6.47
N ASN A 189 12.76 4.79 5.57
CA ASN A 189 12.93 3.57 4.75
C ASN A 189 12.99 3.89 3.26
N TRP A 190 13.19 2.85 2.46
CA TRP A 190 13.32 2.91 1.00
C TRP A 190 12.18 3.65 0.30
N LEU A 191 10.99 3.73 0.91
CA LEU A 191 9.85 4.47 0.37
C LEU A 191 10.09 5.97 0.20
N ARG A 192 11.08 6.54 0.90
CA ARG A 192 11.50 7.95 0.72
C ARG A 192 12.02 8.26 -0.69
N TYR A 193 12.43 7.24 -1.44
CA TYR A 193 13.02 7.38 -2.77
C TYR A 193 11.99 7.19 -3.91
N ILE A 194 10.72 6.93 -3.58
CA ILE A 194 9.66 6.80 -4.60
C ILE A 194 9.20 8.20 -4.97
N ASN A 195 9.30 8.56 -6.25
CA ASN A 195 8.96 9.89 -6.76
C ASN A 195 7.47 10.09 -7.02
N SER A 196 7.06 11.35 -7.24
CA SER A 196 5.73 11.68 -7.73
C SER A 196 5.67 11.65 -9.26
N PRO A 197 4.60 11.08 -9.84
CA PRO A 197 4.39 11.13 -11.28
C PRO A 197 4.21 12.57 -11.78
N ARG A 198 4.55 12.81 -13.06
CA ARG A 198 4.35 14.10 -13.73
C ARG A 198 2.92 14.24 -14.27
N HIS A 199 2.34 13.12 -14.69
CA HIS A 199 0.98 13.04 -15.26
C HIS A 199 0.24 11.79 -14.76
N VAL A 200 -1.09 11.80 -14.84
CA VAL A 200 -1.94 10.76 -14.24
C VAL A 200 -1.67 9.35 -14.76
N ASN A 201 -1.22 9.25 -16.01
CA ASN A 201 -0.94 7.98 -16.65
C ASN A 201 0.33 7.29 -16.12
N GLU A 202 1.25 8.05 -15.53
CA GLU A 202 2.50 7.51 -14.98
C GLU A 202 2.27 6.89 -13.59
N GLN A 203 1.26 7.36 -12.86
CA GLN A 203 0.94 6.87 -11.52
C GLN A 203 0.69 5.36 -11.54
N ASN A 204 1.43 4.64 -10.71
CA ASN A 204 1.23 3.21 -10.49
C ASN A 204 1.06 2.84 -9.01
N LEU A 205 1.30 3.79 -8.10
CA LEU A 205 1.05 3.65 -6.66
C LEU A 205 0.01 4.64 -6.15
N LEU A 206 -0.76 4.19 -5.15
CA LEU A 206 -1.64 5.03 -4.34
C LEU A 206 -1.18 4.99 -2.88
N ALA A 207 -1.00 6.16 -2.26
CA ALA A 207 -0.79 6.27 -0.83
C ALA A 207 -2.12 6.24 -0.07
N PHE A 208 -2.16 5.49 1.03
CA PHE A 208 -3.35 5.33 1.87
C PHE A 208 -2.96 5.17 3.34
N GLN A 209 -3.88 5.50 4.24
CA GLN A 209 -3.66 5.45 5.68
C GLN A 209 -4.36 4.23 6.30
N VAL A 210 -3.67 3.53 7.20
CA VAL A 210 -4.32 2.59 8.13
C VAL A 210 -3.58 2.57 9.45
N SER A 211 -4.32 2.67 10.56
CA SER A 211 -3.76 2.68 11.93
C SER A 211 -2.71 3.77 12.15
N GLY A 212 -3.00 4.99 11.72
CA GLY A 212 -2.12 6.16 11.88
C GLY A 212 -0.76 6.00 11.18
N ARG A 213 -0.71 5.22 10.09
CA ARG A 213 0.50 4.95 9.31
C ARG A 213 0.17 5.01 7.82
N VAL A 214 1.15 5.47 7.04
CA VAL A 214 1.06 5.61 5.58
C VAL A 214 1.59 4.36 4.90
N TYR A 215 0.87 3.85 3.92
CA TYR A 215 1.25 2.72 3.08
C TYR A 215 1.03 3.06 1.62
N TYR A 216 1.76 2.40 0.72
CA TYR A 216 1.55 2.52 -0.71
C TYR A 216 1.00 1.21 -1.25
N ARG A 217 0.04 1.26 -2.18
CA ARG A 217 -0.42 0.06 -2.92
C ARG A 217 -0.30 0.24 -4.42
N VAL A 218 0.01 -0.85 -5.09
CA VAL A 218 0.05 -0.93 -6.56
C VAL A 218 -1.37 -0.90 -7.10
N ILE A 219 -1.68 0.12 -7.92
CA ILE A 219 -2.99 0.33 -8.55
C ILE A 219 -2.99 -0.02 -10.05
N LYS A 220 -1.81 -0.09 -10.66
CA LYS A 220 -1.57 -0.49 -12.05
C LYS A 220 -0.41 -1.50 -12.07
N PRO A 221 -0.46 -2.59 -12.87
CA PRO A 221 0.67 -3.51 -12.99
C PRO A 221 1.95 -2.74 -13.36
N ILE A 222 3.09 -3.13 -12.77
CA ILE A 222 4.39 -2.49 -12.98
C ILE A 222 5.31 -3.51 -13.64
N ALA A 223 5.83 -3.18 -14.82
CA ALA A 223 6.78 -4.04 -15.53
C ALA A 223 8.19 -3.98 -14.91
N GLY A 224 9.03 -4.96 -15.25
CA GLY A 224 10.45 -4.87 -14.89
C GLY A 224 11.09 -3.62 -15.49
N ALA A 225 11.96 -2.97 -14.71
CA ALA A 225 12.60 -1.68 -14.97
C ALA A 225 11.68 -0.45 -15.00
N GLU A 226 10.38 -0.56 -14.73
CA GLU A 226 9.53 0.62 -14.55
C GLU A 226 9.75 1.28 -13.18
N GLU A 227 9.67 2.61 -13.16
CA GLU A 227 9.78 3.43 -11.95
C GLU A 227 8.47 3.37 -11.14
N LEU A 228 8.59 3.22 -9.83
CA LEU A 228 7.49 3.30 -8.88
C LEU A 228 7.18 4.78 -8.62
N LEU A 229 5.93 5.17 -8.84
CA LEU A 229 5.48 6.56 -8.77
C LEU A 229 4.18 6.69 -7.96
N VAL A 230 4.23 7.50 -6.91
CA VAL A 230 3.12 7.75 -5.99
C VAL A 230 2.76 9.23 -5.97
N TRP A 231 1.48 9.55 -6.15
CA TRP A 231 1.03 10.95 -6.13
C TRP A 231 1.09 11.55 -4.71
N TYR A 232 1.73 12.72 -4.58
CA TYR A 232 1.93 13.40 -3.29
C TYR A 232 0.77 14.33 -2.87
N GLY A 233 -0.15 14.67 -3.78
CA GLY A 233 -1.21 15.66 -3.54
C GLY A 233 -1.07 16.90 -4.44
N GLN A 234 -2.14 17.70 -4.52
CA GLN A 234 -2.24 18.84 -5.46
C GLN A 234 -1.13 19.89 -5.33
N GLU A 235 -0.56 20.06 -4.14
CA GLU A 235 0.53 21.01 -3.88
C GLU A 235 1.83 20.70 -4.66
N TYR A 236 1.98 19.49 -5.21
CA TYR A 236 3.23 19.02 -5.84
C TYR A 236 3.14 18.79 -7.37
N GLY A 237 2.03 19.10 -8.04
CA GLY A 237 1.96 18.99 -9.51
C GLY A 237 0.91 19.87 -10.17
N GLU A 238 1.37 20.96 -10.79
CA GLU A 238 0.53 21.94 -11.47
C GLU A 238 -0.17 21.37 -12.73
N GLU A 239 0.51 20.47 -13.48
CA GLU A 239 -0.08 19.82 -14.66
C GLU A 239 -1.06 18.71 -14.28
N TYR A 240 -0.74 17.93 -13.25
CA TYR A 240 -1.62 16.92 -12.67
C TYR A 240 -2.93 17.54 -12.14
N SER A 241 -2.82 18.70 -11.50
CA SER A 241 -3.96 19.46 -10.98
C SER A 241 -4.89 19.97 -12.09
N LYS A 242 -4.34 20.34 -13.26
CA LYS A 242 -5.13 20.80 -14.42
C LYS A 242 -5.92 19.65 -15.07
N GLU A 243 -5.34 18.45 -15.20
CA GLU A 243 -6.05 17.28 -15.72
C GLU A 243 -7.14 16.77 -14.76
N PHE A 244 -6.90 16.83 -13.44
CA PHE A 244 -7.91 16.44 -12.44
C PHE A 244 -9.09 17.42 -12.38
N GLN A 245 -8.85 18.72 -12.61
CA GLN A 245 -9.89 19.76 -12.69
C GLN A 245 -10.71 19.70 -14.00
N ALA A 246 -10.20 19.05 -15.05
CA ALA A 246 -10.88 18.94 -16.35
C ALA A 246 -11.93 17.82 -16.42
N GLN A 247 -12.06 16.97 -15.39
CA GLN A 247 -13.15 16.00 -15.29
C GLN A 247 -14.36 16.61 -14.57
N PRO A 248 -15.52 16.82 -15.24
CA PRO A 248 -16.66 17.44 -14.59
C PRO A 248 -17.26 16.50 -13.53
N LEU A 249 -17.26 16.95 -12.27
CA LEU A 249 -18.11 16.41 -11.21
C LEU A 249 -19.57 16.73 -11.53
N THR A 250 -20.23 15.89 -12.33
CA THR A 250 -21.68 15.96 -12.48
C THR A 250 -22.36 15.29 -11.29
N THR A 251 -22.60 16.04 -10.21
CA THR A 251 -23.80 15.90 -9.36
C THR A 251 -24.04 17.18 -8.56
N THR A 252 -25.21 17.78 -8.77
CA THR A 252 -25.79 18.93 -8.06
C THR A 252 -25.99 18.71 -6.56
N PRO A 253 -26.03 19.78 -5.73
CA PRO A 253 -26.09 19.67 -4.28
C PRO A 253 -27.53 19.49 -3.77
N SER A 254 -27.78 18.46 -2.96
CA SER A 254 -29.02 18.32 -2.20
C SER A 254 -28.75 17.82 -0.78
N SER A 255 -29.21 18.62 0.18
CA SER A 255 -29.58 18.29 1.57
C SER A 255 -28.59 17.52 2.46
N LYS A 256 -27.94 18.29 3.35
CA LYS A 256 -27.48 17.94 4.71
C LYS A 256 -27.36 16.43 5.01
N THR A 257 -26.28 15.83 4.50
CA THR A 257 -25.66 14.63 5.08
C THR A 257 -24.16 14.91 5.10
N ARG A 258 -23.51 14.73 6.25
CA ARG A 258 -22.06 14.90 6.39
C ARG A 258 -21.38 13.70 5.71
N ILE A 259 -21.33 13.71 4.38
CA ILE A 259 -20.74 12.63 3.55
C ILE A 259 -19.22 12.66 3.74
N SER A 260 -18.64 11.47 3.92
CA SER A 260 -17.34 11.19 4.55
C SER A 260 -16.12 11.80 3.85
N ARG A 261 -15.19 12.36 4.64
CA ARG A 261 -13.83 12.72 4.17
C ARG A 261 -13.06 11.44 3.84
N ALA A 262 -12.55 11.36 2.61
CA ALA A 262 -11.49 10.45 2.13
C ALA A 262 -11.76 8.93 2.24
N LYS A 263 -12.29 8.32 1.17
CA LYS A 263 -12.41 6.85 1.06
C LYS A 263 -11.05 6.18 0.74
N ASN A 264 -10.09 6.41 1.64
CA ASN A 264 -8.70 5.97 1.73
C ASN A 264 -7.70 6.32 0.61
N PRO A 265 -7.65 7.59 0.17
CA PRO A 265 -6.39 8.15 -0.31
C PRO A 265 -6.01 9.49 0.38
N PHE A 266 -4.71 9.78 0.42
CA PHE A 266 -4.18 11.13 0.69
C PHE A 266 -4.42 12.00 -0.55
N ILE A 267 -5.64 12.51 -0.74
CA ILE A 267 -5.93 13.50 -1.78
C ILE A 267 -6.19 14.81 -1.06
N TRP A 268 -5.16 15.66 -1.09
CA TRP A 268 -5.27 17.10 -0.88
C TRP A 268 -5.44 17.74 -2.24
#